data_AF-A0A922YG61-F1
#
_entry.id   AF-A0A922YG61-F1
#
_cell.length_a   1.000
_cell.length_b   1.000
_cell.length_c   1.000
_cell.angle_alpha   90.00
_cell.angle_beta   90.00
_cell.angle_gamma   90.00
#
_symmetry.space_group_name_H-M   'P 1'
#
loop_
_entity.id
_entity.type
_entity.pdbx_description
1 polymer ?
#
loop_
_entity_poly.entity_id
_entity_poly.type
_entity_poly.pdbx_seq_one_letter_code
_entity_poly.pdbx_strand_id
1 'polypeptide(L)'
;MAETPDRTPSALRVIGNYTTVDRAAARSAKIERLHDLHAGHMNAIETKYGGRIADAQDTLDTINAKWDTIQAEVDRQPRYARSFFYWPFMLALMLFEIPVNRLSFELFFRESPTVSLGVAFLVGVILVTLAHRLGLVLCRFGYHVKKSGWAGQLLQVVLITAIILSLIYGVSVLRQGYIDFATQPQASFSDMLAGTGAAQMAGDMFKAGLGISGWIFFAINLGIVAVGLTAAYFSHDPHPDFQSADIQRKKAEKKLATIKGQRADAESVEQRRHANQINRASA
;
A
#
# COMPACT_ATOMS: atom_id res chain seq x y z
N MET A 1 -77.85 77.18 -46.03
CA MET A 1 -78.10 75.82 -46.55
C MET A 1 -76.75 75.12 -46.56
N ALA A 2 -76.63 74.06 -45.77
CA ALA A 2 -75.35 73.48 -45.36
C ALA A 2 -74.85 72.42 -46.35
N GLU A 3 -73.55 72.51 -46.69
CA GLU A 3 -72.77 71.50 -47.40
C GLU A 3 -72.77 70.18 -46.63
N THR A 4 -72.93 69.07 -47.36
CA THR A 4 -72.74 67.70 -46.85
C THR A 4 -71.61 67.03 -47.64
N PRO A 5 -70.70 66.28 -46.98
CA PRO A 5 -69.41 65.93 -47.55
C PRO A 5 -69.39 64.55 -48.22
N ASP A 6 -68.42 64.46 -49.10
CA ASP A 6 -67.96 63.36 -49.92
C ASP A 6 -67.62 62.08 -49.12
N ARG A 7 -68.03 60.92 -49.64
CA ARG A 7 -67.75 59.59 -49.07
C ARG A 7 -66.59 58.96 -49.83
N THR A 8 -65.38 59.05 -49.28
CA THR A 8 -64.26 58.17 -49.67
C THR A 8 -64.37 56.79 -49.01
N PRO A 9 -64.11 55.68 -49.72
CA PRO A 9 -64.14 54.35 -49.14
C PRO A 9 -62.90 54.06 -48.29
N SER A 10 -63.16 53.47 -47.13
CA SER A 10 -62.19 53.05 -46.12
C SER A 10 -61.07 52.17 -46.70
N ALA A 11 -59.83 52.58 -46.47
CA ALA A 11 -58.65 51.78 -46.73
C ALA A 11 -58.72 50.45 -45.95
N LEU A 12 -58.72 49.36 -46.70
CA LEU A 12 -58.66 47.99 -46.20
C LEU A 12 -57.26 47.76 -45.63
N ARG A 13 -57.11 47.91 -44.30
CA ARG A 13 -55.86 47.67 -43.58
C ARG A 13 -55.60 46.16 -43.54
N VAL A 14 -54.85 45.65 -44.51
CA VAL A 14 -54.29 44.30 -44.48
C VAL A 14 -53.28 44.23 -43.35
N ILE A 15 -53.70 43.72 -42.19
CA ILE A 15 -52.81 43.37 -41.08
C ILE A 15 -52.09 42.09 -41.50
N GLY A 16 -50.98 42.27 -42.21
CA GLY A 16 -50.11 41.18 -42.67
C GLY A 16 -49.38 40.49 -41.52
N ASN A 17 -49.04 39.23 -41.75
CA ASN A 17 -48.37 38.22 -40.91
C ASN A 17 -46.99 38.58 -40.29
N TYR A 18 -46.61 39.86 -40.20
CA TYR A 18 -45.28 40.30 -39.74
C TYR A 18 -44.88 39.75 -38.37
N THR A 19 -45.82 39.59 -37.45
CA THR A 19 -45.56 39.06 -36.10
C THR A 19 -45.21 37.57 -36.04
N THR A 20 -45.56 36.80 -37.07
CA THR A 20 -45.27 35.35 -37.14
C THR A 20 -43.87 35.07 -37.69
N VAL A 21 -43.41 35.88 -38.64
CA VAL A 21 -42.08 35.79 -39.24
C VAL A 21 -41.00 36.17 -38.21
N ASP A 22 -41.24 37.22 -37.42
CA ASP A 22 -40.31 37.64 -36.36
C ASP A 22 -40.15 36.61 -35.23
N ARG A 23 -41.22 35.87 -34.90
CA ARG A 23 -41.17 34.81 -33.88
C ARG A 23 -40.42 33.57 -34.36
N ALA A 24 -40.61 33.18 -35.61
CA ALA A 24 -39.88 32.06 -36.21
C ALA A 24 -38.37 32.38 -36.30
N ALA A 25 -38.03 33.59 -36.76
CA ALA A 25 -36.66 34.07 -36.79
C ALA A 25 -36.03 34.12 -35.39
N ALA A 26 -36.72 34.67 -34.39
CA ALA A 26 -36.24 34.71 -33.00
C ALA A 26 -36.02 33.32 -32.40
N ARG A 27 -36.89 32.35 -32.71
CA ARG A 27 -36.75 30.96 -32.27
C ARG A 27 -35.55 30.28 -32.91
N SER A 28 -35.34 30.48 -34.22
CA SER A 28 -34.16 29.95 -34.92
C SER A 28 -32.85 30.50 -34.36
N ALA A 29 -32.76 31.82 -34.14
CA ALA A 29 -31.58 32.46 -33.54
C ALA A 29 -31.33 31.97 -32.10
N LYS A 30 -32.38 31.68 -31.32
CA LYS A 30 -32.25 31.10 -29.98
C LYS A 30 -31.68 29.68 -30.02
N ILE A 31 -32.14 28.85 -30.96
CA ILE A 31 -31.64 27.47 -31.12
C ILE A 31 -30.18 27.48 -31.56
N GLU A 32 -29.81 28.34 -32.51
CA GLU A 32 -28.43 28.53 -32.96
C GLU A 32 -27.51 28.90 -31.78
N ARG A 33 -27.92 29.89 -30.97
CA ARG A 33 -27.17 30.27 -29.77
C ARG A 33 -27.00 29.12 -28.76
N LEU A 34 -28.00 28.24 -28.63
CA LEU A 34 -27.89 27.06 -27.75
C LEU A 34 -26.88 26.04 -28.28
N HIS A 35 -26.81 25.86 -29.60
CA HIS A 35 -25.79 25.02 -30.24
C HIS A 35 -24.39 25.57 -30.00
N ASP A 36 -24.19 26.89 -30.18
CA ASP A 36 -22.89 27.54 -29.93
C ASP A 36 -22.45 27.42 -28.47
N LEU A 37 -23.38 27.64 -27.52
CA LEU A 37 -23.12 27.46 -26.10
C LEU A 37 -22.76 26.01 -25.78
N HIS A 38 -23.47 25.05 -26.35
CA HIS A 38 -23.17 23.63 -26.18
C HIS A 38 -21.79 23.27 -26.74
N ALA A 39 -21.44 23.74 -27.93
CA ALA A 39 -20.12 23.56 -28.52
C ALA A 39 -19.01 24.17 -27.64
N GLY A 40 -19.24 25.37 -27.10
CA GLY A 40 -18.32 26.02 -26.16
C GLY A 40 -18.13 25.21 -24.86
N HIS A 41 -19.21 24.68 -24.28
CA HIS A 41 -19.14 23.83 -23.09
C HIS A 41 -18.41 22.51 -23.36
N MET A 42 -18.66 21.88 -24.51
CA MET A 42 -17.98 20.65 -24.92
C MET A 42 -16.48 20.88 -25.09
N ASN A 43 -16.08 22.00 -25.72
CA ASN A 43 -14.67 22.39 -25.83
C ASN A 43 -14.03 22.66 -24.45
N ALA A 44 -14.76 23.32 -23.53
CA ALA A 44 -14.28 23.53 -22.18
C ALA A 44 -14.06 22.20 -21.41
N ILE A 45 -14.95 21.23 -21.60
CA ILE A 45 -14.78 19.87 -21.07
C ILE A 45 -13.55 19.20 -21.69
N GLU A 46 -13.40 19.26 -23.01
CA GLU A 46 -12.24 18.70 -23.71
C GLU A 46 -10.93 19.33 -23.23
N THR A 47 -10.84 20.65 -23.13
CA THR A 47 -9.66 21.35 -22.63
C THR A 47 -9.34 20.96 -21.18
N LYS A 48 -10.37 20.85 -20.32
CA LYS A 48 -10.22 20.51 -18.89
C LYS A 48 -9.75 19.08 -18.67
N TYR A 49 -10.25 18.11 -19.45
CA TYR A 49 -9.93 16.69 -19.25
C TYR A 49 -8.86 16.17 -20.21
N GLY A 50 -8.67 16.78 -21.37
CA GLY A 50 -7.73 16.37 -22.41
C GLY A 50 -6.30 16.31 -21.90
N GLY A 51 -5.80 17.40 -21.30
CA GLY A 51 -4.47 17.43 -20.70
C GLY A 51 -4.31 16.38 -19.59
N ARG A 52 -5.30 16.25 -18.70
CA ARG A 52 -5.28 15.27 -17.60
C ARG A 52 -5.29 13.82 -18.08
N ILE A 53 -5.98 13.53 -19.18
CA ILE A 53 -5.99 12.21 -19.82
C ILE A 53 -4.64 11.95 -20.48
N ALA A 54 -4.08 12.92 -21.21
CA ALA A 54 -2.77 12.82 -21.84
C ALA A 54 -1.67 12.57 -20.80
N ASP A 55 -1.62 13.35 -19.72
CA ASP A 55 -0.66 13.17 -18.62
C ASP A 55 -0.79 11.79 -17.96
N ALA A 56 -2.03 11.33 -17.75
CA ALA A 56 -2.29 10.01 -17.15
C ALA A 56 -1.92 8.87 -18.10
N GLN A 57 -2.07 9.06 -19.42
CA GLN A 57 -1.68 8.11 -20.44
C GLN A 57 -0.16 8.03 -20.54
N ASP A 58 0.54 9.17 -20.62
CA ASP A 58 2.00 9.23 -20.65
C ASP A 58 2.64 8.57 -19.40
N THR A 59 2.05 8.83 -18.23
CA THR A 59 2.44 8.15 -16.98
C THR A 59 2.25 6.64 -17.08
N LEU A 60 1.12 6.18 -17.63
CA LEU A 60 0.83 4.76 -17.80
C LEU A 60 1.79 4.11 -18.80
N ASP A 61 2.11 4.79 -19.90
CA ASP A 61 3.01 4.29 -20.94
C ASP A 61 4.45 4.16 -20.41
N THR A 62 4.90 5.14 -19.62
CA THR A 62 6.20 5.06 -18.93
C THR A 62 6.26 3.87 -17.95
N ILE A 63 5.17 3.60 -17.24
CA ILE A 63 5.08 2.46 -16.31
C ILE A 63 5.01 1.13 -17.09
N ASN A 64 4.28 1.09 -18.20
CA ASN A 64 4.19 -0.08 -19.06
C ASN A 64 5.55 -0.42 -19.68
N ALA A 65 6.32 0.56 -20.14
CA ALA A 65 7.67 0.31 -20.64
C ALA A 65 8.57 -0.37 -19.60
N LYS A 66 8.50 0.06 -18.33
CA LYS A 66 9.21 -0.59 -17.21
C LYS A 66 8.67 -2.00 -16.94
N TRP A 67 7.35 -2.15 -16.94
CA TRP A 67 6.69 -3.44 -16.77
C TRP A 67 7.14 -4.45 -17.83
N ASP A 68 7.10 -4.06 -19.11
CA ASP A 68 7.46 -4.90 -20.25
C ASP A 68 8.93 -5.30 -20.21
N THR A 69 9.81 -4.39 -19.78
CA THR A 69 11.23 -4.68 -19.56
C THR A 69 11.41 -5.79 -18.52
N ILE A 70 10.72 -5.70 -17.38
CA ILE A 70 10.78 -6.74 -16.32
C ILE A 70 10.11 -8.03 -16.80
N GLN A 71 8.99 -7.94 -17.51
CA GLN A 71 8.25 -9.07 -18.04
C GLN A 71 9.11 -9.88 -19.03
N ALA A 72 9.86 -9.19 -19.88
CA ALA A 72 10.80 -9.80 -20.83
C ALA A 72 11.98 -10.50 -20.12
N GLU A 73 12.39 -10.04 -18.93
CA GLU A 73 13.48 -10.66 -18.16
C GLU A 73 13.05 -11.95 -17.46
N VAL A 74 11.82 -12.00 -16.92
CA VAL A 74 11.42 -13.05 -15.96
C VAL A 74 10.35 -14.00 -16.52
N ASP A 75 9.64 -13.63 -17.59
CA ASP A 75 8.61 -14.42 -18.29
C ASP A 75 7.61 -15.14 -17.36
N ARG A 76 7.11 -14.43 -16.36
CA ARG A 76 6.10 -14.94 -15.41
C ARG A 76 5.24 -13.82 -14.85
N GLN A 77 4.19 -14.17 -14.11
CA GLN A 77 3.40 -13.19 -13.35
C GLN A 77 4.09 -12.83 -12.02
N PRO A 78 3.82 -11.62 -11.46
CA PRO A 78 4.35 -11.22 -10.17
C PRO A 78 3.73 -12.08 -9.05
N ARG A 79 4.57 -12.51 -8.12
CA ARG A 79 4.17 -13.32 -6.96
C ARG A 79 4.36 -12.51 -5.69
N TYR A 80 3.27 -12.09 -5.06
CA TYR A 80 3.33 -11.43 -3.77
C TYR A 80 2.06 -11.72 -2.95
N ALA A 81 2.22 -11.86 -1.64
CA ALA A 81 1.07 -11.94 -0.74
C ALA A 81 0.38 -10.58 -0.65
N ARG A 82 -0.95 -10.58 -0.51
CA ARG A 82 -1.67 -9.34 -0.23
C ARG A 82 -1.19 -8.78 1.11
N SER A 83 -0.80 -7.51 1.12
CA SER A 83 -0.31 -6.79 2.31
C SER A 83 -1.24 -6.93 3.52
N PHE A 84 -2.55 -7.06 3.28
CA PHE A 84 -3.57 -7.22 4.31
C PHE A 84 -3.48 -8.54 5.09
N PHE A 85 -2.99 -9.63 4.49
CA PHE A 85 -2.82 -10.91 5.20
C PHE A 85 -1.43 -11.04 5.82
N TYR A 86 -0.41 -10.54 5.12
CA TYR A 86 0.98 -10.70 5.53
C TYR A 86 1.31 -9.94 6.82
N TRP A 87 0.92 -8.66 6.92
CA TRP A 87 1.26 -7.84 8.09
C TRP A 87 0.62 -8.33 9.40
N PRO A 88 -0.69 -8.67 9.43
CA PRO A 88 -1.29 -9.27 10.62
C PRO A 88 -0.67 -10.62 11.00
N PHE A 89 -0.25 -11.43 10.01
CA PHE A 89 0.46 -12.66 10.27
C PHE A 89 1.82 -12.42 10.95
N MET A 90 2.60 -11.45 10.46
CA MET A 90 3.87 -11.05 11.10
C MET A 90 3.65 -10.49 12.50
N LEU A 91 2.59 -9.71 12.70
CA LEU A 91 2.20 -9.21 14.02
C LEU A 91 1.82 -10.37 14.95
N ALA A 92 1.07 -11.37 14.46
CA ALA A 92 0.71 -12.55 15.24
C ALA A 92 1.94 -13.37 15.65
N LEU A 93 2.93 -13.54 14.76
CA LEU A 93 4.20 -14.19 15.10
C LEU A 93 4.94 -13.43 16.21
N MET A 94 5.02 -12.10 16.10
CA MET A 94 5.62 -11.26 17.14
C MET A 94 4.88 -11.38 18.47
N LEU A 95 3.54 -11.37 18.44
CA LEU A 95 2.72 -11.56 19.64
C LEU A 95 2.85 -12.96 20.24
N PHE A 96 3.13 -13.98 19.43
CA PHE A 96 3.38 -15.34 19.88
C PHE A 96 4.77 -15.51 20.52
N GLU A 97 5.76 -14.71 20.09
CA GLU A 97 7.06 -14.65 20.77
C GLU A 97 6.95 -14.08 22.19
N ILE A 98 6.02 -13.14 22.44
CA ILE A 98 5.87 -12.53 23.76
C ILE A 98 5.62 -13.57 24.85
N PRO A 99 4.61 -14.48 24.81
CA PRO A 99 4.41 -15.47 25.86
C PRO A 99 5.54 -16.49 25.94
N VAL A 100 6.11 -16.92 24.82
CA VAL A 100 7.25 -17.86 24.79
C VAL A 100 8.45 -17.27 25.53
N ASN A 101 8.76 -16.01 25.26
CA ASN A 101 9.88 -15.31 25.87
C ASN A 101 9.53 -14.76 27.26
N ARG A 102 8.29 -14.31 27.49
CA ARG A 102 7.80 -13.82 28.79
C ARG A 102 7.83 -14.92 29.84
N LEU A 103 7.45 -16.16 29.51
CA LEU A 103 7.62 -17.28 30.45
C LEU A 103 9.08 -17.45 30.90
N SER A 104 10.03 -16.97 30.10
CA SER A 104 11.46 -16.99 30.39
C SER A 104 11.91 -15.75 31.18
N PHE A 105 11.31 -14.58 30.96
CA PHE A 105 11.70 -13.31 31.59
C PHE A 105 10.87 -12.92 32.83
N GLU A 106 9.61 -13.33 32.95
CA GLU A 106 8.74 -13.05 34.11
C GLU A 106 9.28 -13.71 35.38
N LEU A 107 10.00 -14.80 35.20
CA LEU A 107 10.78 -15.40 36.26
C LEU A 107 12.06 -14.56 36.53
N PHE A 108 12.76 -14.10 35.49
CA PHE A 108 13.98 -13.26 35.60
C PHE A 108 13.79 -11.94 36.35
N PHE A 109 12.66 -11.25 36.11
CA PHE A 109 12.34 -9.96 36.72
C PHE A 109 11.12 -10.06 37.65
N ARG A 110 11.16 -10.94 38.67
CA ARG A 110 10.10 -11.02 39.69
C ARG A 110 9.76 -9.65 40.31
N GLU A 111 10.74 -8.75 40.38
CA GLU A 111 10.57 -7.39 40.93
C GLU A 111 10.01 -6.37 39.91
N SER A 112 10.00 -6.68 38.61
CA SER A 112 9.40 -5.80 37.60
C SER A 112 8.89 -6.58 36.37
N PRO A 113 7.64 -7.10 36.42
CA PRO A 113 6.99 -7.75 35.30
C PRO A 113 6.99 -6.90 34.01
N THR A 114 6.99 -5.58 34.14
CA THR A 114 7.07 -4.63 33.02
C THR A 114 8.40 -4.70 32.28
N VAL A 115 9.52 -4.82 33.00
CA VAL A 115 10.86 -4.91 32.37
C VAL A 115 11.01 -6.23 31.62
N SER A 116 10.57 -7.34 32.22
CA SER A 116 10.48 -8.65 31.56
C SER A 116 9.73 -8.58 30.24
N LEU A 117 8.53 -7.99 30.27
CA LEU A 117 7.67 -7.90 29.10
C LEU A 117 8.29 -7.00 28.02
N GLY A 118 8.94 -5.90 28.43
CA GLY A 118 9.68 -5.02 27.52
C GLY A 118 10.83 -5.73 26.80
N VAL A 119 11.65 -6.49 27.52
CA VAL A 119 12.77 -7.25 26.94
C VAL A 119 12.25 -8.37 26.02
N ALA A 120 11.24 -9.13 26.45
CA ALA A 120 10.60 -10.16 25.64
C ALA A 120 10.06 -9.61 24.31
N PHE A 121 9.39 -8.45 24.38
CA PHE A 121 8.87 -7.75 23.22
C PHE A 121 9.98 -7.30 22.28
N LEU A 122 11.05 -6.68 22.82
CA LEU A 122 12.17 -6.20 22.02
C LEU A 122 12.87 -7.34 21.27
N VAL A 123 13.15 -8.45 21.97
CA VAL A 123 13.75 -9.65 21.35
C VAL A 123 12.85 -10.18 20.23
N GLY A 124 11.54 -10.29 20.48
CA GLY A 124 10.60 -10.78 19.47
C GLY A 124 10.52 -9.87 18.24
N VAL A 125 10.49 -8.55 18.42
CA VAL A 125 10.53 -7.59 17.30
C VAL A 125 11.81 -7.76 16.49
N ILE A 126 12.96 -7.89 17.14
CA ILE A 126 14.26 -8.06 16.48
C ILE A 126 14.30 -9.38 15.71
N LEU A 127 13.95 -10.51 16.33
CA LEU A 127 13.99 -11.83 15.71
C LEU A 127 13.04 -11.93 14.51
N VAL A 128 11.81 -11.46 14.65
CA VAL A 128 10.83 -11.44 13.53
C VAL A 128 11.32 -10.55 12.39
N THR A 129 11.92 -9.40 12.68
CA THR A 129 12.49 -8.49 11.67
C THR A 129 13.68 -9.13 10.93
N LEU A 130 14.57 -9.80 11.66
CA LEU A 130 15.70 -10.51 11.07
C LEU A 130 15.27 -11.72 10.25
N ALA A 131 14.31 -12.50 10.74
CA ALA A 131 13.70 -13.62 10.02
C ALA A 131 13.09 -13.15 8.69
N HIS A 132 12.34 -12.04 8.74
CA HIS A 132 11.80 -11.40 7.55
C HIS A 132 12.89 -10.97 6.57
N ARG A 133 13.93 -10.30 7.07
CA ARG A 133 15.04 -9.83 6.24
C ARG A 133 15.79 -11.00 5.60
N LEU A 134 16.04 -12.07 6.33
CA LEU A 134 16.68 -13.28 5.83
C LEU A 134 15.84 -13.94 4.73
N GLY A 135 14.53 -14.09 4.95
CA GLY A 135 13.61 -14.64 3.94
C GLY A 135 13.58 -13.81 2.65
N LEU A 136 13.59 -12.47 2.77
CA LEU A 136 13.71 -11.56 1.63
C LEU A 136 15.02 -11.73 0.84
N VAL A 137 16.15 -11.80 1.55
CA VAL A 137 17.47 -11.98 0.93
C VAL A 137 17.56 -13.32 0.22
N LEU A 138 17.06 -14.40 0.84
CA LEU A 138 17.00 -15.73 0.24
C LEU A 138 16.11 -15.76 -1.01
N CYS A 139 14.94 -15.12 -0.96
CA CYS A 139 14.03 -15.05 -2.11
C CYS A 139 14.67 -14.32 -3.30
N ARG A 140 15.44 -13.27 -3.02
CA ARG A 140 16.12 -12.44 -4.04
C ARG A 140 17.55 -12.90 -4.37
N PHE A 141 18.00 -13.99 -3.75
CA PHE A 141 19.38 -14.47 -3.88
C PHE A 141 19.74 -14.71 -5.35
N GLY A 142 18.88 -15.44 -6.07
CA GLY A 142 19.10 -15.73 -7.50
C GLY A 142 19.17 -14.48 -8.39
N TYR A 143 18.36 -13.45 -8.09
CA TYR A 143 18.40 -12.18 -8.81
C TYR A 143 19.71 -11.43 -8.54
N HIS A 144 20.08 -11.27 -7.27
CA HIS A 144 21.29 -10.53 -6.91
C HIS A 144 22.58 -11.25 -7.30
N VAL A 145 22.61 -12.59 -7.30
CA VAL A 145 23.75 -13.37 -7.78
C VAL A 145 24.03 -13.08 -9.24
N LYS A 146 22.99 -13.00 -10.09
CA LYS A 146 23.15 -12.66 -11.52
C LYS A 146 23.70 -11.24 -11.73
N LYS A 147 23.35 -10.29 -10.86
CA LYS A 147 23.66 -8.86 -11.05
C LYS A 147 24.94 -8.37 -10.34
N SER A 148 25.22 -8.89 -9.15
CA SER A 148 26.29 -8.41 -8.25
C SER A 148 27.27 -9.51 -7.84
N GLY A 149 27.08 -10.75 -8.29
CA GLY A 149 27.89 -11.90 -7.90
C GLY A 149 27.39 -12.60 -6.63
N TRP A 150 27.84 -13.83 -6.43
CA TRP A 150 27.35 -14.72 -5.37
C TRP A 150 27.97 -14.46 -3.99
N ALA A 151 29.23 -14.03 -3.94
CA ALA A 151 30.00 -13.95 -2.69
C ALA A 151 29.41 -12.95 -1.69
N GLY A 152 29.05 -11.74 -2.15
CA GLY A 152 28.46 -10.72 -1.29
C GLY A 152 27.08 -11.14 -0.75
N GLN A 153 26.27 -11.81 -1.57
CA GLN A 153 24.97 -12.32 -1.16
C GLN A 153 25.09 -13.47 -0.16
N LEU A 154 26.04 -14.38 -0.38
CA LEU A 154 26.30 -15.47 0.56
C LEU A 154 26.79 -14.92 1.91
N LEU A 155 27.70 -13.95 1.90
CA LEU A 155 28.19 -13.31 3.13
C LEU A 155 27.03 -12.67 3.90
N GLN A 156 26.11 -11.99 3.22
CA GLN A 156 24.93 -11.41 3.86
C GLN A 156 24.02 -12.46 4.49
N VAL A 157 23.74 -13.56 3.78
CA VAL A 157 22.93 -14.69 4.31
C VAL A 157 23.59 -15.30 5.54
N VAL A 158 24.90 -15.55 5.48
CA VAL A 158 25.68 -16.12 6.59
C VAL A 158 25.67 -15.17 7.79
N LEU A 159 25.91 -13.87 7.57
CA LEU A 159 25.93 -12.87 8.63
C LEU A 159 24.58 -12.76 9.35
N ILE A 160 23.48 -12.65 8.60
CA ILE A 160 22.14 -12.55 9.19
C ILE A 160 21.79 -13.84 9.94
N THR A 161 22.08 -15.01 9.36
CA THR A 161 21.88 -16.32 10.01
C THR A 161 22.69 -16.42 11.31
N ALA A 162 23.95 -16.01 11.29
CA ALA A 162 24.81 -16.01 12.47
C ALA A 162 24.24 -15.13 13.57
N ILE A 163 23.80 -13.90 13.24
CA ILE A 163 23.17 -12.99 14.22
C ILE A 163 21.91 -13.61 14.83
N ILE A 164 21.04 -14.20 14.00
CA ILE A 164 19.82 -14.88 14.48
C ILE A 164 20.20 -16.02 15.44
N LEU A 165 21.11 -16.91 15.04
CA LEU A 165 21.51 -18.05 15.87
C LEU A 165 22.16 -17.60 17.18
N SER A 166 23.00 -16.56 17.14
CA SER A 166 23.61 -15.97 18.34
C SER A 166 22.56 -15.37 19.28
N LEU A 167 21.54 -14.68 18.75
CA LEU A 167 20.46 -14.12 19.58
C LEU A 167 19.63 -15.22 20.22
N ILE A 168 19.18 -16.22 19.45
CA ILE A 168 18.40 -17.34 19.97
C ILE A 168 19.20 -18.11 21.03
N TYR A 169 20.47 -18.38 20.74
CA TYR A 169 21.36 -19.05 21.69
C TYR A 169 21.55 -18.24 22.96
N GLY A 170 21.83 -16.93 22.85
CA GLY A 170 21.99 -16.04 23.99
C GLY A 170 20.76 -16.00 24.89
N VAL A 171 19.56 -15.85 24.32
CA VAL A 171 18.30 -15.86 25.09
C VAL A 171 18.08 -17.24 25.74
N SER A 172 18.44 -18.32 25.05
CA SER A 172 18.33 -19.69 25.60
C SER A 172 19.26 -19.93 26.79
N VAL A 173 20.51 -19.43 26.72
CA VAL A 173 21.49 -19.50 27.81
C VAL A 173 21.03 -18.66 29.00
N LEU A 174 20.58 -17.43 28.76
CA LEU A 174 20.06 -16.55 29.82
C LEU A 174 18.87 -17.19 30.55
N ARG A 175 17.97 -17.82 29.80
CA ARG A 175 16.84 -18.57 30.36
C ARG A 175 17.30 -19.76 31.20
N GLN A 176 18.23 -20.57 30.67
CA GLN A 176 18.73 -21.76 31.36
C GLN A 176 19.42 -21.39 32.68
N GLY A 177 20.37 -20.47 32.62
CA GLY A 177 21.10 -20.01 33.80
C GLY A 177 20.15 -19.42 34.86
N TYR A 178 19.07 -18.78 34.44
CA TYR A 178 18.04 -18.32 35.36
C TYR A 178 17.28 -19.46 36.03
N ILE A 179 16.85 -20.49 35.29
CA ILE A 179 16.13 -21.63 35.88
C ILE A 179 17.03 -22.29 36.93
N ASP A 180 18.30 -22.48 36.61
CA ASP A 180 19.29 -23.07 37.51
C ASP A 180 19.48 -22.21 38.77
N PHE A 181 19.50 -20.89 38.63
CA PHE A 181 19.56 -19.93 39.74
C PHE A 181 18.28 -19.89 40.59
N ALA A 182 17.10 -19.91 39.97
CA ALA A 182 15.81 -19.86 40.68
C ALA A 182 15.57 -21.09 41.56
N THR A 183 16.26 -22.20 41.27
CA THR A 183 16.27 -23.39 42.14
C THR A 183 17.23 -23.27 43.33
N GLN A 184 18.08 -22.23 43.38
CA GLN A 184 19.00 -21.96 44.49
C GLN A 184 18.32 -21.06 45.54
N PRO A 185 18.24 -21.46 46.83
CA PRO A 185 17.41 -20.77 47.83
C PRO A 185 17.86 -19.38 48.32
N GLN A 186 19.03 -18.85 47.92
CA GLN A 186 19.66 -17.72 48.66
C GLN A 186 20.19 -16.53 47.84
N ALA A 187 20.05 -16.50 46.52
CA ALA A 187 20.64 -15.41 45.74
C ALA A 187 19.57 -14.43 45.23
N SER A 188 19.71 -13.15 45.59
CA SER A 188 18.83 -12.08 45.11
C SER A 188 19.41 -11.44 43.84
N PHE A 189 18.55 -11.09 42.88
CA PHE A 189 18.97 -10.48 41.62
C PHE A 189 19.44 -9.02 41.78
N SER A 190 18.98 -8.34 42.84
CA SER A 190 19.36 -6.97 43.16
C SER A 190 20.81 -6.87 43.66
N ASP A 191 21.28 -7.84 44.45
CA ASP A 191 22.70 -7.96 44.84
C ASP A 191 23.62 -8.21 43.64
N MET A 192 23.07 -8.82 42.58
CA MET A 192 23.76 -9.13 41.33
C MET A 192 23.96 -7.92 40.41
N LEU A 193 22.93 -7.08 40.29
CA LEU A 193 22.97 -5.89 39.43
C LEU A 193 23.76 -4.74 40.07
N ALA A 194 23.82 -4.71 41.41
CA ALA A 194 24.58 -3.73 42.18
C ALA A 194 26.11 -3.96 42.14
N GLY A 195 26.57 -5.13 41.71
CA GLY A 195 28.00 -5.45 41.57
C GLY A 195 28.50 -5.38 40.11
N THR A 196 29.83 -5.45 39.93
CA THR A 196 30.51 -5.66 38.63
C THR A 196 30.24 -7.05 38.00
N GLY A 197 29.30 -7.82 38.57
CA GLY A 197 29.09 -9.25 38.33
C GLY A 197 28.14 -9.61 37.17
N ALA A 198 27.41 -8.67 36.57
CA ALA A 198 26.48 -9.00 35.48
C ALA A 198 27.20 -9.59 34.25
N ALA A 199 28.34 -9.01 33.86
CA ALA A 199 29.16 -9.52 32.75
C ALA A 199 29.89 -10.82 33.12
N GLN A 200 30.40 -10.92 34.35
CA GLN A 200 31.06 -12.11 34.89
C GLN A 200 30.09 -13.30 34.91
N MET A 201 28.86 -13.08 35.39
CA MET A 201 27.84 -14.12 35.49
C MET A 201 27.25 -14.48 34.13
N ALA A 202 27.04 -13.51 33.23
CA ALA A 202 26.72 -13.84 31.84
C ALA A 202 27.79 -14.79 31.27
N GLY A 203 29.08 -14.48 31.51
CA GLY A 203 30.18 -15.36 31.16
C GLY A 203 30.10 -16.75 31.80
N ASP A 204 29.74 -16.86 33.07
CA ASP A 204 29.62 -18.15 33.77
C ASP A 204 28.37 -18.95 33.34
N MET A 205 27.26 -18.29 33.02
CA MET A 205 26.09 -18.90 32.38
C MET A 205 26.43 -19.43 30.99
N PHE A 206 27.23 -18.69 30.22
CA PHE A 206 27.73 -19.16 28.92
C PHE A 206 28.67 -20.36 29.05
N LYS A 207 29.48 -20.45 30.13
CA LYS A 207 30.35 -21.61 30.39
C LYS A 207 29.57 -22.86 30.80
N ALA A 208 28.46 -22.71 31.53
CA ALA A 208 27.63 -23.83 31.98
C ALA A 208 26.97 -24.58 30.80
N GLY A 209 26.83 -23.92 29.65
CA GLY A 209 26.25 -24.50 28.45
C GLY A 209 24.73 -24.67 28.54
N LEU A 210 24.12 -25.23 27.49
CA LEU A 210 22.68 -25.47 27.43
C LEU A 210 22.35 -26.89 27.92
N GLY A 211 21.55 -26.96 28.99
CA GLY A 211 20.82 -28.18 29.34
C GLY A 211 19.70 -28.51 28.35
N ILE A 212 19.03 -29.67 28.54
CA ILE A 212 17.94 -30.14 27.65
C ILE A 212 16.82 -29.10 27.53
N SER A 213 16.43 -28.47 28.64
CA SER A 213 15.43 -27.38 28.65
C SER A 213 15.85 -26.16 27.84
N GLY A 214 17.14 -25.83 27.84
CA GLY A 214 17.71 -24.77 27.02
C GLY A 214 17.67 -25.10 25.53
N TRP A 215 17.99 -26.34 25.16
CA TRP A 215 17.90 -26.81 23.77
C TRP A 215 16.47 -26.85 23.23
N ILE A 216 15.50 -27.28 24.06
CA ILE A 216 14.07 -27.23 23.68
C ILE A 216 13.66 -25.78 23.39
N PHE A 217 14.05 -24.85 24.26
CA PHE A 217 13.73 -23.44 24.07
C PHE A 217 14.41 -22.84 22.83
N PHE A 218 15.67 -23.19 22.58
CA PHE A 218 16.38 -22.85 21.36
C PHE A 218 15.62 -23.34 20.11
N ALA A 219 15.17 -24.60 20.13
CA ALA A 219 14.43 -25.20 19.02
C ALA A 219 13.07 -24.51 18.77
N ILE A 220 12.35 -24.12 19.82
CA ILE A 220 11.09 -23.37 19.68
C ILE A 220 11.32 -22.02 18.98
N ASN A 221 12.29 -21.24 19.45
CA ASN A 221 12.63 -19.95 18.84
C ASN A 221 13.10 -20.12 17.39
N LEU A 222 13.90 -21.15 17.12
CA LEU A 222 14.32 -21.48 15.76
C LEU A 222 13.11 -21.82 14.87
N GLY A 223 12.12 -22.53 15.40
CA GLY A 223 10.86 -22.83 14.72
C GLY A 223 10.07 -21.57 14.35
N ILE A 224 9.94 -20.63 15.29
CA ILE A 224 9.24 -19.35 15.04
C ILE A 224 9.96 -18.54 13.96
N VAL A 225 11.29 -18.45 14.05
CA VAL A 225 12.10 -17.79 13.02
C VAL A 225 11.98 -18.49 11.67
N ALA A 226 11.99 -19.83 11.63
CA ALA A 226 11.83 -20.59 10.40
C ALA A 226 10.46 -20.32 9.74
N VAL A 227 9.38 -20.22 10.53
CA VAL A 227 8.05 -19.84 10.04
C VAL A 227 8.06 -18.41 9.48
N GLY A 228 8.64 -17.44 10.19
CA GLY A 228 8.75 -16.06 9.72
C GLY A 228 9.58 -15.92 8.45
N LEU A 229 10.71 -16.64 8.37
CA LEU A 229 11.57 -16.71 7.19
C LEU A 229 10.82 -17.30 6.00
N THR A 230 10.15 -18.44 6.20
CA THR A 230 9.41 -19.14 5.15
C THR A 230 8.26 -18.28 4.63
N ALA A 231 7.52 -17.63 5.53
CA ALA A 231 6.47 -16.69 5.16
C ALA A 231 7.02 -15.53 4.34
N ALA A 232 8.13 -14.91 4.74
CA ALA A 232 8.77 -13.84 3.99
C ALA A 232 9.30 -14.31 2.62
N TYR A 233 9.89 -15.51 2.56
CA TYR A 233 10.41 -16.08 1.32
C TYR A 233 9.32 -16.26 0.26
N PHE A 234 8.17 -16.81 0.65
CA PHE A 234 7.05 -17.05 -0.28
C PHE A 234 6.17 -15.83 -0.53
N SER A 235 6.11 -14.89 0.41
CA SER A 235 5.24 -13.72 0.30
C SER A 235 5.80 -12.61 -0.59
N HIS A 236 7.10 -12.66 -0.93
CA HIS A 236 7.76 -11.67 -1.76
C HIS A 236 8.18 -12.21 -3.11
N ASP A 237 8.25 -11.30 -4.07
CA ASP A 237 8.70 -11.61 -5.42
C ASP A 237 10.24 -11.69 -5.46
N PRO A 238 10.82 -12.70 -6.14
CA PRO A 238 12.27 -12.80 -6.36
C PRO A 238 12.88 -11.60 -7.09
N HIS A 239 12.10 -10.92 -7.96
CA HIS A 239 12.53 -9.71 -8.64
C HIS A 239 12.11 -8.49 -7.81
N PRO A 240 13.06 -7.66 -7.34
CA PRO A 240 12.79 -6.62 -6.34
C PRO A 240 11.78 -5.57 -6.81
N ASP A 241 11.78 -5.25 -8.11
CA ASP A 241 10.95 -4.17 -8.67
C ASP A 241 9.65 -4.67 -9.32
N PHE A 242 9.41 -5.98 -9.38
CA PHE A 242 8.28 -6.49 -10.16
C PHE A 242 6.93 -6.22 -9.49
N GLN A 243 6.88 -6.41 -8.16
CA GLN A 243 5.72 -6.07 -7.35
C GLN A 243 5.40 -4.57 -7.41
N SER A 244 6.42 -3.71 -7.31
CA SER A 244 6.21 -2.26 -7.30
C SER A 244 5.73 -1.77 -8.67
N ALA A 245 6.25 -2.34 -9.77
CA ALA A 245 5.79 -2.06 -11.12
C ALA A 245 4.32 -2.48 -11.33
N ASP A 246 3.90 -3.67 -10.90
CA ASP A 246 2.50 -4.12 -11.04
C ASP A 246 1.52 -3.19 -10.30
N ILE A 247 1.86 -2.83 -9.06
CA ILE A 247 1.03 -1.96 -8.22
C ILE A 247 0.93 -0.56 -8.85
N GLN A 248 2.05 -0.03 -9.35
CA GLN A 248 2.06 1.27 -10.03
C GLN A 248 1.22 1.24 -11.31
N ARG A 249 1.32 0.17 -12.11
CA ARG A 249 0.53 -0.01 -13.34
C ARG A 249 -0.96 -0.02 -13.02
N LYS A 250 -1.40 -0.89 -12.10
CA LYS A 250 -2.81 -0.97 -11.67
C LYS A 250 -3.34 0.35 -11.13
N LYS A 251 -2.52 1.10 -10.40
CA LYS A 251 -2.88 2.44 -9.89
C LYS A 251 -3.01 3.46 -11.01
N ALA A 252 -2.11 3.45 -11.98
CA ALA A 252 -2.14 4.33 -13.15
C ALA A 252 -3.35 4.03 -14.06
N GLU A 253 -3.63 2.76 -14.33
CA GLU A 253 -4.83 2.31 -15.07
C GLU A 253 -6.11 2.79 -14.39
N LYS A 254 -6.23 2.58 -13.07
CA LYS A 254 -7.39 3.06 -12.30
C LYS A 254 -7.55 4.57 -12.36
N LYS A 255 -6.43 5.32 -12.30
CA LYS A 255 -6.45 6.78 -12.41
C LYS A 255 -6.92 7.23 -13.79
N LEU A 256 -6.37 6.63 -14.85
CA LEU A 256 -6.78 6.91 -16.23
C LEU A 256 -8.27 6.60 -16.45
N ALA A 257 -8.74 5.43 -16.00
CA ALA A 257 -10.14 5.03 -16.10
C ALA A 257 -11.06 6.00 -15.34
N THR A 258 -10.65 6.46 -14.16
CA THR A 258 -11.40 7.45 -13.36
C THR A 258 -11.52 8.79 -14.10
N ILE A 259 -10.43 9.29 -14.70
CA ILE A 259 -10.46 10.56 -15.43
C ILE A 259 -11.32 10.44 -16.71
N LYS A 260 -11.20 9.33 -17.45
CA LYS A 260 -12.06 9.04 -18.61
C LYS A 260 -13.54 8.96 -18.21
N GLY A 261 -13.84 8.33 -17.07
CA GLY A 261 -15.19 8.30 -16.50
C GLY A 261 -15.72 9.71 -16.16
N GLN A 262 -14.93 10.53 -15.47
CA GLN A 262 -15.31 11.92 -15.16
C GLN A 262 -15.59 12.77 -16.40
N ARG A 263 -14.82 12.55 -17.48
CA ARG A 263 -15.06 13.21 -18.77
C ARG A 263 -16.39 12.74 -19.38
N ALA A 264 -16.60 11.44 -19.48
CA ALA A 264 -17.83 10.86 -20.06
C ALA A 264 -19.08 11.31 -19.28
N ASP A 265 -19.01 11.35 -17.94
CA ASP A 265 -20.10 11.84 -17.09
C ASP A 265 -20.40 13.32 -17.39
N ALA A 266 -19.36 14.16 -17.48
CA ALA A 266 -19.52 15.58 -17.80
C ALA A 266 -20.14 15.80 -19.20
N GLU A 267 -19.68 15.06 -20.20
CA GLU A 267 -20.24 15.09 -21.55
C GLU A 267 -21.72 14.66 -21.55
N SER A 268 -22.06 13.59 -20.84
CA SER A 268 -23.45 13.10 -20.75
C SER A 268 -24.39 14.11 -20.07
N VAL A 269 -23.91 14.82 -19.05
CA VAL A 269 -24.67 15.86 -18.35
C VAL A 269 -24.91 17.05 -19.26
N GLU A 270 -23.89 17.51 -20.00
CA GLU A 270 -24.05 18.60 -20.96
C GLU A 270 -24.96 18.21 -22.13
N GLN A 271 -24.87 16.98 -22.65
CA GLN A 271 -25.79 16.49 -23.69
C GLN A 271 -27.25 16.50 -23.22
N ARG A 272 -27.50 16.03 -21.99
CA ARG A 272 -28.86 16.06 -21.39
C ARG A 272 -29.36 17.49 -21.19
N ARG A 273 -28.49 18.40 -20.73
CA ARG A 273 -28.83 19.83 -20.57
C ARG A 273 -29.18 20.47 -21.91
N HIS A 274 -28.37 20.25 -22.93
CA HIS A 274 -28.59 20.77 -24.26
C HIS A 274 -29.89 20.23 -24.86
N ALA A 275 -30.13 18.90 -24.81
CA ALA A 275 -31.37 18.30 -25.29
C ALA A 275 -32.62 18.90 -24.61
N ASN A 276 -32.58 19.11 -23.28
CA ASN A 276 -33.67 19.74 -22.55
C ASN A 276 -33.87 21.21 -22.93
N GLN A 277 -32.79 21.96 -23.19
CA GLN A 277 -32.87 23.36 -23.63
C GLN A 277 -33.46 23.47 -25.04
N ILE A 278 -33.07 22.58 -25.95
CA ILE A 278 -33.62 22.51 -27.32
C ILE A 278 -35.11 22.18 -27.27
N ASN A 279 -35.52 21.14 -26.52
CA ASN A 279 -36.93 20.75 -26.38
C ASN A 279 -37.79 21.90 -25.85
N ARG A 280 -37.28 22.69 -24.89
CA ARG A 280 -37.97 23.88 -24.36
C ARG A 280 -38.00 25.05 -25.32
N ALA A 281 -36.98 25.20 -26.17
CA ALA A 281 -36.96 26.23 -27.21
C ALA A 281 -37.84 25.84 -28.41
N SER A 282 -38.13 24.54 -28.58
CA SER A 282 -38.96 24.00 -29.65
C SER A 282 -40.44 23.82 -29.29
N ALA A 283 -40.79 23.81 -28.01
CA ALA A 283 -42.17 23.88 -27.54
C ALA A 283 -42.71 25.31 -27.72
#